data_AF-A0A0F2RVR5-F1
#
_entry.id   AF-A0A0F2RVR5-F1
#
_cell.length_a   1.000
_cell.length_b   1.000
_cell.length_c   1.000
_cell.angle_alpha   90.00
_cell.angle_beta   90.00
_cell.angle_gamma   90.00
#
_symmetry.space_group_name_H-M   'P 1'
#
loop_
_entity.id
_entity.type
_entity.pdbx_description
1 polymer ?
#
loop_
_entity_poly.entity_id
_entity_poly.type
_entity_poly.pdbx_seq_one_letter_code
_entity_poly.pdbx_strand_id
1 'polypeptide(L)'
;MLASTVALLGAGDLSAQTLRTASEPAEFPPSSYQGRQYVDSAGCVYVRAGVAGNVTWVPRVTRGRDQLCGFQPSLAPSVQAAAPAPAQPVVQAAPRPQPTAPAQAAPVPRAAAA
;
A
#
# COMPACT_ATOMS: atom_id res chain seq x y z
N MET A 1 44.84 -21.99 60.67
CA MET A 1 43.37 -21.91 60.62
C MET A 1 42.99 -21.02 59.44
N LEU A 2 42.44 -21.64 58.39
CA LEU A 2 41.47 -21.13 57.39
C LEU A 2 41.80 -19.80 56.65
N ALA A 3 41.54 -19.62 55.35
CA ALA A 3 40.54 -20.20 54.49
C ALA A 3 40.95 -20.09 53.01
N SER A 4 40.73 -21.16 52.24
CA SER A 4 40.71 -21.12 50.78
C SER A 4 39.48 -20.34 50.32
N THR A 5 39.68 -19.24 49.58
CA THR A 5 38.60 -18.58 48.84
C THR A 5 38.73 -18.94 47.36
N VAL A 6 38.00 -19.96 46.93
CA VAL A 6 37.76 -20.26 45.51
C VAL A 6 36.70 -19.26 45.03
N ALA A 7 37.11 -18.26 44.24
CA ALA A 7 36.19 -17.38 43.55
C ALA A 7 35.80 -18.03 42.21
N LEU A 8 34.64 -18.70 42.16
CA LEU A 8 34.03 -19.12 40.90
C LEU A 8 33.53 -17.86 40.18
N LEU A 9 34.25 -17.44 39.13
CA LEU A 9 33.78 -16.46 38.17
C LEU A 9 32.76 -17.15 37.25
N GLY A 10 31.49 -17.15 37.66
CA GLY A 10 30.39 -17.47 36.77
C GLY A 10 30.28 -16.39 35.69
N ALA A 11 30.67 -16.72 34.46
CA ALA A 11 30.27 -15.95 33.30
C ALA A 11 28.77 -16.19 33.09
N GLY A 12 27.93 -15.36 33.72
CA GLY A 12 26.53 -15.28 33.36
C GLY A 12 26.45 -14.72 31.95
N ASP A 13 25.92 -15.49 31.01
CA ASP A 13 25.59 -15.02 29.66
C ASP A 13 24.75 -13.75 29.76
N LEU A 14 25.37 -12.62 29.44
CA LEU A 14 24.69 -11.34 29.25
C LEU A 14 23.85 -11.43 27.97
N SER A 15 22.70 -12.08 28.04
CA SER A 15 21.66 -11.97 27.02
C SER A 15 20.98 -10.60 27.10
N ALA A 16 21.72 -9.56 26.72
CA ALA A 16 21.23 -8.19 26.54
C ALA A 16 20.69 -7.95 25.11
N GLN A 17 20.15 -8.98 24.47
CA GLN A 17 19.83 -8.99 23.04
C GLN A 17 18.34 -8.67 22.74
N THR A 18 17.47 -8.52 23.74
CA THR A 18 16.01 -8.46 23.50
C THR A 18 15.41 -7.06 23.52
N LEU A 19 16.19 -6.02 23.85
CA LEU A 19 15.72 -4.61 23.83
C LEU A 19 16.37 -3.73 22.76
N ARG A 20 17.46 -4.20 22.15
CA ARG A 20 18.13 -3.52 21.03
C ARG A 20 17.50 -3.88 19.67
N THR A 21 16.51 -4.76 19.66
CA THR A 21 15.97 -5.44 18.45
C THR A 21 14.52 -5.05 18.17
N ALA A 22 13.99 -4.03 18.83
CA ALA A 22 12.78 -3.36 18.36
C ALA A 22 13.20 -2.45 17.20
N SER A 23 13.38 -3.05 16.02
CA SER A 23 13.89 -2.38 14.83
C SER A 23 12.91 -1.33 14.33
N GLU A 24 13.44 -0.33 13.64
CA GLU A 24 12.61 0.55 12.81
C GLU A 24 11.83 -0.28 11.79
N PRO A 25 10.65 0.21 11.35
CA PRO A 25 9.89 -0.43 10.27
C PRO A 25 10.79 -0.77 9.08
N ALA A 26 10.60 -1.98 8.52
CA ALA A 26 11.33 -2.38 7.30
C ALA A 26 11.09 -1.37 6.15
N GLU A 27 9.92 -0.75 6.15
CA GLU A 27 9.61 0.44 5.38
C GLU A 27 8.69 1.36 6.19
N PHE A 28 8.77 2.66 5.94
CA PHE A 28 7.85 3.62 6.56
C PHE A 28 6.62 3.84 5.69
N PRO A 29 5.43 3.92 6.30
CA PRO A 29 4.22 4.12 5.54
C PRO A 29 4.25 5.49 4.82
N PRO A 30 3.62 5.59 3.64
CA PRO A 30 3.58 6.83 2.87
C PRO A 30 2.90 7.94 3.68
N SER A 31 3.22 9.20 3.37
CA SER A 31 2.61 10.36 4.05
C SER A 31 1.08 10.42 3.91
N SER A 32 0.52 9.80 2.86
CA SER A 32 -0.91 9.64 2.64
C SER A 32 -1.56 8.55 3.50
N TYR A 33 -0.78 7.72 4.19
CA TYR A 33 -1.30 6.69 5.07
C TYR A 33 -2.02 7.34 6.25
N GLN A 34 -3.31 7.04 6.42
CA GLN A 34 -4.12 7.62 7.51
C GLN A 34 -4.29 6.67 8.72
N GLY A 35 -3.74 5.45 8.62
CA GLY A 35 -3.84 4.45 9.69
C GLY A 35 -3.09 4.88 10.97
N ARG A 36 -3.62 4.47 12.11
CA ARG A 36 -2.98 4.63 13.42
C ARG A 36 -2.03 3.48 13.77
N GLN A 37 -2.27 2.30 13.20
CA GLN A 37 -1.37 1.16 13.27
C GLN A 37 -0.94 0.83 11.86
N TYR A 38 0.30 0.42 11.69
CA TYR A 38 0.92 0.08 10.42
C TYR A 38 1.59 -1.28 10.54
N VAL A 39 1.41 -2.14 9.56
CA VAL A 39 2.11 -3.43 9.45
C VAL A 39 3.05 -3.36 8.27
N ASP A 40 4.34 -3.50 8.51
CA ASP A 40 5.36 -3.47 7.47
C ASP A 40 5.37 -4.73 6.61
N SER A 41 6.23 -4.77 5.60
CA SER A 41 6.40 -5.93 4.71
C SER A 41 6.96 -7.16 5.44
N ALA A 42 7.63 -6.98 6.58
CA ALA A 42 8.06 -8.06 7.47
C ALA A 42 6.90 -8.61 8.34
N GLY A 43 5.72 -7.98 8.29
CA GLY A 43 4.54 -8.41 9.04
C GLY A 43 4.54 -7.95 10.50
N CYS A 44 5.37 -6.97 10.86
CA CYS A 44 5.49 -6.44 12.20
C CYS A 44 4.64 -5.17 12.40
N VAL A 45 4.01 -5.07 13.57
CA VAL A 45 3.05 -3.99 13.88
C VAL A 45 3.77 -2.79 14.51
N TYR A 46 3.45 -1.60 14.01
CA TYR A 46 3.90 -0.31 14.50
C TYR A 46 2.71 0.61 14.75
N VAL A 47 2.86 1.54 15.69
CA VAL A 47 1.82 2.52 16.05
C VAL A 47 2.32 3.92 15.79
N ARG A 48 1.45 4.74 15.21
CA ARG A 48 1.68 6.16 14.97
C ARG A 48 1.74 6.90 16.30
N ALA A 49 2.89 7.47 16.60
CA ALA A 49 3.14 8.42 17.67
C ALA A 49 3.59 9.76 17.06
N GLY A 50 3.47 10.85 17.82
CA GLY A 50 3.85 12.16 17.31
C GLY A 50 2.99 13.31 17.78
N VAL A 51 3.57 14.51 17.76
CA VAL A 51 2.90 15.79 18.06
C VAL A 51 3.26 16.82 16.99
N ALA A 52 2.35 17.78 16.74
CA ALA A 52 2.57 18.88 15.80
C ALA A 52 3.00 18.45 14.37
N GLY A 53 2.46 17.33 13.87
CA GLY A 53 2.75 16.83 12.52
C GLY A 53 4.04 16.00 12.39
N ASN A 54 4.89 15.96 13.42
CA ASN A 54 6.02 15.04 13.45
C ASN A 54 5.52 13.64 13.82
N VAL A 55 5.61 12.70 12.89
CA VAL A 55 5.12 11.34 13.06
C VAL A 55 6.29 10.39 13.24
N THR A 56 6.24 9.59 14.30
CA THR A 56 7.15 8.48 14.55
C THR A 56 6.35 7.18 14.62
N TRP A 57 6.94 6.09 14.17
CA TRP A 57 6.31 4.77 14.18
C TRP A 57 6.99 3.90 15.21
N VAL A 58 6.25 3.60 16.28
CA VAL A 58 6.80 2.87 17.43
C VAL A 58 6.40 1.40 17.33
N PRO A 59 7.35 0.44 17.40
CA PRO A 59 7.04 -0.98 17.33
C PRO A 59 6.11 -1.40 18.47
N ARG A 60 5.10 -2.20 18.15
CA ARG A 60 4.28 -2.85 19.17
C ARG A 60 4.99 -4.09 19.67
N VAL A 61 5.06 -4.20 20.99
CA VAL A 61 5.65 -5.35 21.67
C VAL A 61 4.61 -6.05 22.53
N THR A 62 4.77 -7.35 22.70
CA THR A 62 3.99 -8.16 23.64
C THR A 62 4.39 -7.83 25.08
N ARG A 63 3.68 -8.41 26.06
CA ARG A 63 4.08 -8.32 27.47
C ARG A 63 5.46 -8.95 27.73
N GLY A 64 5.85 -9.93 26.91
CA GLY A 64 7.17 -10.57 26.91
C GLY A 64 8.30 -9.71 26.34
N ARG A 65 7.97 -8.51 25.82
CA ARG A 65 8.89 -7.57 25.16
C ARG A 65 9.35 -7.99 23.77
N ASP A 66 8.69 -8.98 23.18
CA ASP A 66 8.89 -9.38 21.79
C ASP A 66 8.08 -8.49 20.85
N GLN A 67 8.63 -8.14 19.68
CA GLN A 67 7.91 -7.40 18.68
C GLN A 67 6.73 -8.22 18.13
N LEU A 68 5.59 -7.55 17.99
CA LEU A 68 4.36 -8.16 17.54
C LEU A 68 4.38 -8.29 16.01
N CYS A 69 4.68 -9.49 15.52
CA CYS A 69 4.83 -9.80 14.08
C CYS A 69 3.95 -10.98 13.63
N GLY A 70 3.91 -11.24 12.33
CA GLY A 70 3.07 -12.29 11.71
C GLY A 70 1.70 -11.78 11.22
N PHE A 71 1.55 -10.46 11.07
CA PHE A 71 0.33 -9.84 10.57
C PHE A 71 0.42 -9.61 9.05
N GLN A 72 -0.74 -9.50 8.41
CA GLN A 72 -0.81 -9.14 7.00
C GLN A 72 -0.26 -7.70 6.80
N PRO A 73 0.68 -7.48 5.87
CA PRO A 73 1.18 -6.14 5.56
C PRO A 73 0.06 -5.16 5.24
N SER A 74 0.19 -3.93 5.74
CA SER A 74 -0.85 -2.89 5.60
C SER A 74 -0.87 -2.23 4.24
N LEU A 75 0.27 -2.24 3.55
CA LEU A 75 0.34 -1.83 2.16
C LEU A 75 0.08 -3.07 1.30
N ALA A 76 -0.80 -2.92 0.32
CA ALA A 76 -0.87 -3.90 -0.74
C ALA A 76 0.54 -4.05 -1.34
N PRO A 77 0.99 -5.28 -1.67
CA PRO A 77 2.24 -5.44 -2.41
C PRO A 77 2.15 -4.51 -3.61
N SER A 78 3.07 -3.55 -3.68
CA SER A 78 3.11 -2.59 -4.75
C SER A 78 3.15 -3.40 -6.04
N VAL A 79 2.07 -3.39 -6.81
CA VAL A 79 2.17 -3.78 -8.21
C VAL A 79 3.11 -2.74 -8.78
N GLN A 80 4.39 -3.07 -8.94
CA GLN A 80 5.30 -2.24 -9.71
C GLN A 80 4.54 -1.95 -10.99
N ALA A 81 4.18 -0.68 -11.21
CA ALA A 81 3.42 -0.29 -12.37
C ALA A 81 4.15 -0.90 -13.57
N ALA A 82 3.51 -1.90 -14.19
CA ALA A 82 4.06 -2.49 -15.40
C ALA A 82 4.31 -1.31 -16.33
N ALA A 83 5.55 -1.18 -16.82
CA ALA A 83 5.92 -0.15 -17.77
C ALA A 83 4.79 -0.07 -18.82
N PRO A 84 4.29 1.14 -19.15
CA PRO A 84 3.13 1.26 -20.03
C PRO A 84 3.38 0.41 -21.27
N ALA A 85 2.53 -0.58 -21.48
CA ALA A 85 2.61 -1.43 -22.66
C ALA A 85 2.60 -0.50 -23.89
N PRO A 86 3.47 -0.72 -24.88
CA PRO A 86 3.51 0.13 -26.06
C PRO A 86 2.10 0.23 -26.65
N ALA A 87 1.66 1.46 -26.89
CA ALA A 87 0.34 1.74 -27.43
C ALA A 87 0.15 0.93 -28.73
N GLN A 88 -0.79 -0.01 -28.72
CA GLN A 88 -1.16 -0.73 -29.93
C GLN A 88 -1.81 0.31 -30.87
N PRO A 89 -1.47 0.31 -32.18
CA PRO A 89 -2.10 1.22 -33.12
C PRO A 89 -3.61 1.00 -33.09
N VAL A 90 -4.37 2.03 -32.70
CA VAL A 90 -5.82 2.01 -32.84
C VAL A 90 -6.14 2.01 -34.34
N VAL A 91 -6.57 0.88 -34.87
CA VAL A 91 -7.17 0.83 -36.21
C VAL A 91 -8.43 1.68 -36.19
N GLN A 92 -8.39 2.82 -36.87
CA GLN A 92 -9.56 3.67 -37.05
C GLN A 92 -10.64 2.87 -37.78
N ALA A 93 -11.81 2.73 -37.16
CA ALA A 93 -12.96 2.12 -37.80
C ALA A 93 -13.36 2.95 -39.02
N ALA A 94 -13.55 2.28 -40.17
CA ALA A 94 -13.96 2.90 -41.41
C ALA A 94 -15.31 3.65 -41.26
N PRO A 95 -15.54 4.75 -41.99
CA PRO A 95 -16.78 5.51 -41.91
C PRO A 95 -17.98 4.62 -42.26
N ARG A 96 -19.01 4.65 -41.40
CA ARG A 96 -20.29 3.98 -41.70
C ARG A 96 -21.03 4.75 -42.81
N PRO A 97 -21.62 4.07 -43.80
CA PRO A 97 -22.42 4.74 -44.82
C PRO A 97 -23.63 5.41 -44.18
N GLN A 98 -23.82 6.70 -44.47
CA GLN A 98 -24.98 7.46 -44.03
C GLN A 98 -26.19 7.09 -44.90
N PRO A 99 -27.37 6.79 -44.31
CA PRO A 99 -28.58 6.57 -45.09
C PRO A 99 -29.01 7.87 -45.79
N THR A 100 -29.13 7.82 -47.12
CA THR A 100 -29.74 8.89 -47.91
C THR A 100 -31.22 9.02 -47.54
N ALA A 101 -31.62 10.18 -47.03
CA ALA A 101 -33.02 10.49 -46.77
C ALA A 101 -33.81 10.53 -48.08
N PRO A 102 -35.04 9.97 -48.15
CA PRO A 102 -35.85 10.03 -49.35
C PRO A 102 -36.35 11.46 -49.61
N ALA A 103 -36.31 11.86 -50.88
CA ALA A 103 -36.79 13.16 -51.36
C ALA A 103 -38.29 13.32 -51.08
N GLN A 104 -38.65 14.43 -50.45
CA GLN A 104 -40.04 14.79 -50.19
C GLN A 104 -40.74 15.14 -51.53
N ALA A 105 -41.87 14.50 -51.80
CA ALA A 105 -42.69 14.77 -52.98
C ALA A 105 -43.34 16.16 -52.86
N ALA A 106 -43.25 16.95 -53.93
CA ALA A 106 -43.84 18.28 -54.03
C ALA A 106 -45.39 18.22 -54.01
N PRO A 107 -46.07 19.22 -53.42
CA PRO A 107 -47.52 19.25 -53.40
C PRO A 107 -48.06 19.65 -54.78
N VAL A 108 -49.00 18.85 -55.31
CA VAL A 108 -49.79 19.19 -56.49
C VAL A 108 -50.88 20.20 -56.09
N PRO A 109 -50.94 21.39 -56.73
CA PRO A 109 -52.03 22.31 -56.48
C PRO A 109 -53.32 21.79 -57.13
N ARG A 110 -54.39 21.82 -56.35
CA ARG A 110 -55.76 21.53 -56.78
C ARG A 110 -56.29 22.75 -57.55
N ALA A 111 -56.71 22.55 -58.80
CA ALA A 111 -57.55 23.50 -59.51
C ALA A 111 -58.92 22.86 -59.81
N ALA A 112 -59.95 23.67 -59.56
CA ALA A 112 -61.37 23.33 -59.61
C ALA A 112 -61.96 23.48 -61.03
N ALA A 113 -63.19 22.97 -61.15
CA ALA A 113 -64.01 22.86 -62.36
C ALA A 113 -64.33 24.18 -63.10
N ALA A 114 -64.61 24.05 -64.40
CA ALA A 114 -65.72 24.70 -65.11
C ALA A 114 -66.08 23.85 -66.35
#